data_AF-A0A660SI75-F1
#
_entry.id   AF-A0A660SI75-F1
#
_cell.length_a   1.000
_cell.length_b   1.000
_cell.length_c   1.000
_cell.angle_alpha   90.00
_cell.angle_beta   90.00
_cell.angle_gamma   90.00
#
_symmetry.space_group_name_H-M   'P 1'
#
loop_
_entity.id
_entity.type
_entity.pdbx_description
1 polymer ?
#
loop_
_entity_poly.entity_id
_entity_poly.type
_entity_poly.pdbx_seq_one_letter_code
_entity_poly.pdbx_strand_id
1 'polypeptide(L)'
;MIVLVFFLLETNPLKLVLKVPIRVYQLTVSRAQGEVCNFTPTCSHFTYEAIDRYGPFGILLGADRLQRCHFCAWHYYGRYYRGIKRGRIYDPVDNHNPFRNDRLPSRPLWH
;
A
#
# COMPACT_ATOMS: atom_id res chain seq x y z
N MET A 1 -24.17 2.61 -5.53
CA MET A 1 -24.62 3.33 -4.33
C MET A 1 -23.51 3.54 -3.29
N ILE A 2 -22.80 2.52 -2.81
CA ILE A 2 -21.75 2.68 -1.76
C ILE A 2 -20.61 3.64 -2.19
N VAL A 3 -20.19 3.60 -3.46
CA VAL A 3 -19.11 4.47 -3.99
C VAL A 3 -19.50 5.95 -3.97
N LEU A 4 -20.77 6.26 -4.28
CA LEU A 4 -21.30 7.63 -4.25
C LEU A 4 -21.43 8.15 -2.80
N VAL A 5 -21.78 7.29 -1.85
CA VAL A 5 -21.89 7.66 -0.42
C VAL A 5 -20.52 7.99 0.17
N PHE A 6 -19.48 7.22 -0.14
CA PHE A 6 -18.11 7.55 0.27
C PHE A 6 -17.57 8.84 -0.36
N PHE A 7 -18.01 9.13 -1.59
CA PHE A 7 -17.63 10.35 -2.32
C PHE A 7 -18.31 11.61 -1.75
N LEU A 8 -19.52 11.46 -1.21
CA LEU A 8 -20.30 12.56 -0.62
C LEU A 8 -19.93 12.88 0.84
N LEU A 9 -19.22 11.98 1.54
CA LEU A 9 -18.82 12.17 2.94
C LEU A 9 -17.41 12.76 3.13
N GLU A 10 -16.59 12.82 2.08
CA GLU A 10 -15.21 13.31 2.16
C GLU A 10 -15.11 14.75 1.64
N THR A 11 -15.07 15.75 2.53
CA THR A 11 -15.09 17.19 2.18
C THR A 11 -13.73 17.76 1.79
N ASN A 12 -12.65 16.97 1.83
CA ASN A 12 -11.29 17.45 1.55
C ASN A 12 -10.88 17.13 0.10
N PRO A 13 -10.80 18.13 -0.79
CA PRO A 13 -10.62 17.90 -2.24
C PRO A 13 -9.29 17.21 -2.56
N LEU A 14 -8.25 17.43 -1.75
CA LEU A 14 -6.92 16.85 -1.97
C LEU A 14 -6.90 15.33 -1.73
N LYS A 15 -7.56 14.86 -0.66
CA LYS A 15 -7.66 13.42 -0.39
C LYS A 15 -8.48 12.72 -1.46
N LEU A 16 -9.52 13.37 -1.96
CA LEU A 16 -10.39 12.85 -3.00
C LEU A 16 -9.63 12.63 -4.31
N VAL A 17 -8.89 13.63 -4.78
CA VAL A 17 -8.10 13.54 -6.03
C VAL A 17 -7.10 12.37 -5.99
N LEU A 18 -6.52 12.09 -4.81
CA LEU A 18 -5.56 11.00 -4.65
C LEU A 18 -6.22 9.62 -4.48
N LYS A 19 -7.37 9.53 -3.79
CA LYS A 19 -8.06 8.26 -3.49
C LYS A 19 -8.86 7.73 -4.69
N VAL A 20 -9.43 8.62 -5.51
CA VAL A 20 -10.26 8.26 -6.68
C VAL A 20 -9.54 7.36 -7.69
N PRO A 21 -8.34 7.71 -8.21
CA PRO A 21 -7.66 6.87 -9.19
C PRO A 21 -7.30 5.49 -8.62
N ILE A 22 -6.94 5.42 -7.34
CA ILE A 22 -6.65 4.15 -6.66
C ILE A 22 -7.90 3.28 -6.57
N ARG A 23 -9.06 3.88 -6.28
CA ARG A 23 -10.32 3.14 -6.21
C ARG A 23 -10.78 2.66 -7.57
N VAL A 24 -10.60 3.47 -8.62
CA VAL A 24 -10.86 3.05 -10.00
C VAL A 24 -9.97 1.87 -10.37
N TYR A 25 -8.67 1.94 -10.06
CA TYR A 25 -7.73 0.85 -10.26
C TYR A 25 -8.15 -0.43 -9.51
N GLN A 26 -8.59 -0.32 -8.25
CA GLN A 26 -9.09 -1.47 -7.49
C GLN A 26 -10.34 -2.09 -8.13
N LEU A 27 -11.22 -1.30 -8.75
CA LEU A 27 -12.44 -1.82 -9.37
C LEU A 27 -12.20 -2.42 -10.76
N THR A 28 -11.23 -1.91 -11.51
CA THR A 28 -10.92 -2.38 -12.87
C THR A 28 -9.84 -3.47 -12.87
N VAL A 29 -8.67 -3.16 -12.31
CA VAL A 29 -7.47 -4.01 -12.39
C VAL A 29 -7.50 -5.10 -11.33
N SER A 30 -7.95 -4.83 -10.10
CA SER A 30 -7.99 -5.88 -9.06
C SER A 30 -8.93 -7.03 -9.41
N ARG A 31 -9.98 -6.78 -10.18
CA ARG A 31 -10.90 -7.84 -10.65
C ARG A 31 -10.26 -8.75 -11.69
N ALA A 32 -9.30 -8.22 -12.46
CA ALA A 32 -8.62 -8.95 -13.51
C ALA A 32 -7.35 -9.67 -13.01
N GLN A 33 -6.63 -9.10 -12.04
CA GLN A 33 -5.30 -9.58 -11.64
C GLN A 33 -5.31 -10.66 -10.55
N GLY A 34 -6.40 -10.85 -9.79
CA GLY A 34 -6.43 -11.81 -8.67
C GLY A 34 -5.50 -11.44 -7.49
N GLU A 35 -5.23 -12.40 -6.59
CA GLU A 35 -4.40 -12.20 -5.38
C GLU A 35 -2.89 -12.28 -5.66
N VAL A 36 -2.36 -11.40 -6.52
CA VAL A 36 -0.93 -11.40 -6.90
C VAL A 36 -0.05 -10.67 -5.88
N CYS A 37 -0.64 -9.87 -4.99
CA CYS A 37 0.11 -9.10 -4.01
C CYS A 37 0.71 -10.00 -2.92
N ASN A 38 2.02 -9.89 -2.73
CA ASN A 38 2.76 -10.63 -1.70
C ASN A 38 2.46 -10.16 -0.26
N PHE A 39 1.83 -8.99 -0.09
CA PHE A 39 1.55 -8.39 1.21
C PHE A 39 0.05 -8.43 1.55
N THR A 40 -0.23 -8.46 2.85
CA THR A 40 -1.57 -8.28 3.45
C THR A 40 -1.53 -7.11 4.43
N PRO A 41 -2.39 -6.10 4.29
CA PRO A 41 -3.31 -5.85 3.18
C PRO A 41 -2.58 -5.67 1.83
N THR A 42 -3.31 -5.75 0.71
CA THR A 42 -2.72 -5.56 -0.62
C THR A 42 -2.11 -4.16 -0.76
N CYS A 43 -1.12 -3.98 -1.64
CA CYS A 43 -0.46 -2.68 -1.83
C CYS A 43 -1.47 -1.56 -2.12
N SER A 44 -2.52 -1.83 -2.90
CA SER A 44 -3.55 -0.83 -3.20
C SER A 44 -4.41 -0.48 -1.98
N HIS A 45 -4.76 -1.45 -1.13
CA HIS A 45 -5.46 -1.19 0.13
C HIS A 45 -4.59 -0.41 1.11
N PHE A 46 -3.33 -0.82 1.23
CA PHE A 46 -2.33 -0.12 2.04
C PHE A 46 -2.18 1.34 1.60
N THR A 47 -2.05 1.62 0.29
CA THR A 47 -1.92 3.00 -0.20
C THR A 47 -3.18 3.82 0.07
N TYR A 48 -4.36 3.22 -0.09
CA TYR A 48 -5.63 3.91 0.19
C TYR A 48 -5.73 4.35 1.66
N GLU A 49 -5.41 3.45 2.58
CA GLU A 49 -5.41 3.72 4.02
C GLU A 49 -4.26 4.66 4.45
N ALA A 50 -3.09 4.55 3.82
CA ALA A 50 -1.97 5.45 4.05
C ALA A 50 -2.28 6.88 3.61
N ILE A 51 -3.02 7.07 2.51
CA ILE A 51 -3.50 8.41 2.09
C ILE A 51 -4.53 8.95 3.07
N ASP A 52 -5.39 8.08 3.59
CA ASP A 52 -6.40 8.49 4.55
C ASP A 52 -5.77 9.07 5.83
N ARG A 53 -4.72 8.40 6.32
CA ARG A 53 -4.00 8.74 7.55
C ARG A 53 -2.94 9.83 7.39
N TYR A 54 -2.13 9.77 6.33
CA TYR A 54 -0.96 10.64 6.14
C TYR A 54 -1.06 11.61 4.95
N GLY A 55 -2.18 11.58 4.22
CA GLY A 55 -2.39 12.43 3.04
C GLY A 55 -1.43 12.10 1.90
N PRO A 56 -0.78 13.08 1.25
CA PRO A 56 0.08 12.85 0.09
C PRO A 56 1.30 11.96 0.40
N PHE A 57 1.81 11.97 1.64
CA PHE A 57 2.90 11.07 2.05
C PHE A 57 2.51 9.59 1.99
N GLY A 58 1.22 9.28 2.06
CA GLY A 58 0.70 7.93 1.87
C GLY A 58 1.03 7.35 0.49
N ILE A 59 1.15 8.19 -0.54
CA ILE A 59 1.54 7.77 -1.89
C ILE A 59 2.98 7.30 -1.91
N LEU A 60 3.88 8.01 -1.23
CA LEU A 60 5.29 7.65 -1.16
C LEU A 60 5.47 6.31 -0.42
N LEU A 61 4.73 6.10 0.68
CA LEU A 61 4.71 4.84 1.41
C LEU A 61 4.17 3.69 0.54
N GLY A 62 3.10 3.94 -0.20
CA GLY A 62 2.51 2.98 -1.13
C GLY A 62 3.44 2.63 -2.31
N ALA A 63 4.12 3.63 -2.87
CA ALA A 63 5.06 3.47 -3.98
C ALA A 63 6.29 2.63 -3.58
N ASP A 64 6.88 2.92 -2.43
CA ASP A 64 7.99 2.14 -1.86
C ASP A 64 7.58 0.67 -1.65
N ARG A 65 6.36 0.41 -1.16
CA ARG A 65 5.82 -0.94 -1.01
C ARG A 65 5.53 -1.62 -2.35
N LEU A 66 5.04 -0.88 -3.34
CA LEU A 66 4.74 -1.39 -4.67
C LEU A 66 6.02 -1.85 -5.39
N GLN A 67 7.10 -1.08 -5.29
CA GLN A 67 8.42 -1.44 -5.81
C GLN A 67 8.93 -2.76 -5.22
N ARG A 68 8.74 -2.98 -3.91
CA ARG A 68 9.09 -4.23 -3.22
C ARG A 68 8.18 -5.41 -3.58
N CYS A 69 6.94 -5.15 -3.99
CA CYS A 69 5.99 -6.17 -4.41
C CYS A 69 6.19 -6.62 -5.87
N HIS A 70 6.85 -5.79 -6.69
CA HIS A 70 7.05 -6.07 -8.11
C HIS A 70 8.04 -7.23 -8.37
N PHE A 71 7.90 -7.90 -9.52
CA PHE A 71 8.69 -9.06 -9.94
C PHE A 71 10.21 -8.83 -9.82
N CYS A 72 10.71 -7.64 -10.17
CA CYS A 72 12.14 -7.32 -10.09
C CYS A 72 12.72 -7.29 -8.66
N ALA A 73 11.89 -7.16 -7.62
CA ALA A 73 12.33 -7.17 -6.23
C ALA A 73 12.37 -8.58 -5.61
N TRP A 74 11.90 -9.62 -6.32
CA TRP A 74 11.87 -11.00 -5.80
C TRP A 74 13.24 -11.54 -5.42
N HIS A 75 14.31 -11.10 -6.11
CA HIS A 75 15.68 -11.50 -5.78
C HIS A 75 16.12 -11.02 -4.39
N TYR A 76 15.65 -9.86 -3.95
CA TYR A 76 15.94 -9.30 -2.63
C TYR A 76 14.93 -9.73 -1.55
N TYR A 77 13.80 -10.29 -1.95
CA TYR A 77 12.69 -10.65 -1.07
C TYR A 77 13.12 -11.61 0.05
N GLY A 78 13.91 -12.64 -0.27
CA GLY A 78 14.42 -13.61 0.71
C GLY A 78 15.45 -13.06 1.69
N ARG A 79 16.09 -11.92 1.37
CA ARG A 79 17.08 -11.26 2.25
C ARG A 79 16.41 -10.38 3.31
N TYR A 80 15.35 -9.66 2.94
CA TYR A 80 14.67 -8.70 3.82
C TYR A 80 13.51 -9.30 4.61
N TYR A 81 12.83 -10.30 4.06
CA TYR A 81 11.70 -10.99 4.70
C TYR A 81 12.08 -12.43 5.06
N ARG A 82 13.03 -12.57 6.00
CA ARG A 82 13.53 -13.87 6.45
C ARG A 82 12.50 -14.53 7.38
N GLY A 83 12.05 -15.76 7.05
CA GLY A 83 11.24 -16.59 7.95
C GLY A 83 9.82 -16.93 7.47
N ILE A 84 9.38 -16.46 6.31
CA ILE A 84 8.04 -16.74 5.79
C ILE A 84 8.12 -17.93 4.83
N LYS A 85 7.75 -19.12 5.32
CA LYS A 85 7.89 -20.38 4.56
C LYS A 85 6.69 -20.70 3.66
N ARG A 86 5.53 -20.03 3.82
CA ARG A 86 4.30 -20.11 3.00
C ARG A 86 3.33 -19.00 3.44
N GLY A 87 2.86 -18.14 2.54
CA GLY A 87 1.83 -17.12 2.83
C GLY A 87 2.17 -15.68 2.43
N ARG A 88 1.21 -14.76 2.62
CA ARG A 88 1.36 -13.31 2.40
C ARG A 88 2.01 -12.64 3.63
N ILE A 89 2.85 -11.63 3.41
CA ILE A 89 3.50 -10.86 4.49
C ILE A 89 2.51 -9.88 5.09
N TYR A 90 2.24 -10.00 6.39
CA TYR A 90 1.41 -9.02 7.08
C TYR A 90 2.18 -7.73 7.34
N ASP A 91 1.71 -6.62 6.79
CA ASP A 91 2.33 -5.31 6.92
C ASP A 91 1.26 -4.20 6.95
N PRO A 92 0.80 -3.75 8.14
CA PRO A 92 -0.24 -2.73 8.29
C PRO A 92 0.29 -1.30 8.15
N VAL A 93 -0.62 -0.36 7.86
CA VAL A 93 -0.30 1.09 7.76
C VAL A 93 0.14 1.68 9.10
N ASP A 94 -0.30 1.12 10.23
CA ASP A 94 0.10 1.57 11.57
C ASP A 94 1.62 1.56 11.77
N ASN A 95 2.32 0.60 11.15
CA ASN A 95 3.77 0.48 11.25
C ASN A 95 4.53 1.52 10.40
N HIS A 96 3.80 2.38 9.67
CA HIS A 96 4.33 3.27 8.65
C HIS A 96 4.09 4.72 9.03
N ASN A 97 4.81 5.23 10.02
CA ASN A 97 4.76 6.66 10.36
C ASN A 97 5.83 7.43 9.58
N PRO A 98 5.49 8.36 8.67
CA PRO A 98 6.47 9.17 7.95
C PRO A 98 7.14 10.23 8.84
N PHE A 99 6.55 10.57 9.99
CA PHE A 99 7.04 11.61 10.90
C PHE A 99 7.89 11.07 12.06
N ARG A 100 7.93 9.74 12.23
CA ARG A 100 8.70 9.10 13.29
C ARG A 100 9.64 8.06 12.68
N ASN A 101 10.90 8.03 13.11
CA ASN A 101 11.91 7.12 12.57
C ASN A 101 11.78 5.70 13.17
N ASP A 102 10.56 5.15 13.19
CA ASP A 102 10.27 3.80 13.70
C ASP A 102 10.37 2.73 12.61
N ARG A 103 11.18 2.97 11.56
CA ARG A 103 11.25 2.09 10.39
C ARG A 103 11.65 0.68 10.83
N LEU A 104 10.74 -0.28 10.61
CA LEU A 104 10.95 -1.68 10.94
C LEU A 104 12.28 -2.20 10.34
N PRO A 105 13.01 -3.09 11.05
CA PRO A 105 14.29 -3.65 10.60
C PRO A 105 14.19 -4.52 9.34
N SER A 106 12.97 -4.86 8.90
CA SER A 106 12.70 -5.58 7.64
C SER A 106 12.73 -4.68 6.39
N ARG A 107 12.93 -3.37 6.53
CA ARG A 107 13.06 -2.46 5.39
C ARG A 107 14.48 -2.52 4.81
N PRO A 108 14.63 -2.72 3.49
CA PRO A 108 15.87 -2.36 2.81
C PRO A 108 16.19 -0.90 3.10
N LEU A 109 17.35 -0.66 3.67
CA LEU A 109 18.00 0.63 3.48
C LEU A 109 18.28 0.70 1.98
N TRP A 110 17.69 1.68 1.31
CA TRP A 110 18.15 2.07 -0.03
C TRP A 110 19.58 2.59 0.16
N HIS A 111 20.54 1.66 0.19
CA HIS A 111 21.97 1.91 0.10
C HIS A 111 22.39 1.91 -1.36
#